data_AF-A0A9E1KST7-F1
#
_entry.id   AF-A0A9E1KST7-F1
#
_cell.length_a   1.000
_cell.length_b   1.000
_cell.length_c   1.000
_cell.angle_alpha   90.00
_cell.angle_beta   90.00
_cell.angle_gamma   90.00
#
_symmetry.space_group_name_H-M   'P 1'
#
loop_
_entity.id
_entity.type
_entity.pdbx_description
1 polymer ?
#
loop_
_entity_poly.entity_id
_entity_poly.type
_entity_poly.pdbx_seq_one_letter_code
_entity_poly.pdbx_strand_id
1 'polypeptide(L)'
;MEFRISKIEVAIEQLDWSIRLFLSHKAYIPAITLAGAAEEILGANLRNIDSEPAFIEVRRALSDQAGIDLNEAGRDINAPKNWLKHWTNKKDSLEISADIESAAIQYIIRAETNLFKFDNSVTNEFPAFWDWLSVYKPELISS
;
A
#
# COMPACT_ATOMS: atom_id res chain seq x y z
N MET A 1 -20.17 21.87 3.97
CA MET A 1 -18.91 22.17 4.67
C MET A 1 -17.83 22.28 3.62
N GLU A 2 -17.12 23.40 3.55
CA GLU A 2 -15.95 23.56 2.67
C GLU A 2 -14.69 23.36 3.51
N PHE A 3 -13.70 22.64 2.98
CA PHE A 3 -12.37 22.54 3.58
C PHE A 3 -11.31 22.62 2.48
N ARG A 4 -10.13 23.11 2.84
CA ARG A 4 -8.95 23.17 1.97
C ARG A 4 -7.95 22.15 2.50
N ILE A 5 -7.55 21.22 1.64
CA ILE A 5 -6.60 20.16 1.96
C ILE A 5 -5.67 19.95 0.76
N SER A 6 -4.39 19.75 1.01
CA SER A 6 -3.40 19.41 0.00
C SER A 6 -3.50 17.93 -0.39
N LYS A 7 -2.84 17.55 -1.49
CA LYS A 7 -2.79 16.15 -1.92
C LYS A 7 -2.03 15.26 -0.93
N ILE A 8 -0.99 15.78 -0.29
CA ILE A 8 -0.22 15.04 0.71
C ILE A 8 -1.05 14.80 1.97
N GLU A 9 -1.74 15.83 2.48
CA GLU A 9 -2.65 15.67 3.62
C GLU A 9 -3.78 14.67 3.32
N VAL A 10 -4.33 14.65 2.10
CA VAL A 10 -5.29 13.62 1.68
C VAL A 10 -4.68 12.22 1.70
N ALA A 11 -3.43 12.06 1.27
CA ALA A 11 -2.77 10.76 1.28
C ALA A 11 -2.50 10.26 2.71
N ILE A 12 -2.07 11.16 3.60
CA ILE A 12 -1.86 10.87 5.03
C ILE A 12 -3.18 10.44 5.68
N GLU A 13 -4.26 11.21 5.48
CA GLU A 13 -5.59 10.89 6.04
C GLU A 13 -6.10 9.54 5.53
N GLN A 14 -5.96 9.24 4.23
CA GLN A 14 -6.35 7.95 3.68
C GLN A 14 -5.53 6.79 4.27
N LEU A 15 -4.25 6.99 4.51
CA LEU A 15 -3.37 5.97 5.07
C LEU A 15 -3.66 5.74 6.56
N ASP A 16 -3.90 6.78 7.35
CA ASP A 16 -4.38 6.67 8.74
C ASP A 16 -5.70 5.87 8.80
N TRP A 17 -6.67 6.15 7.92
CA TRP A 17 -7.91 5.38 7.85
C TRP A 17 -7.72 3.94 7.38
N SER A 18 -6.81 3.70 6.44
CA SER A 18 -6.45 2.35 6.01
C SER A 18 -5.96 1.51 7.19
N ILE A 19 -5.05 2.07 7.99
CA ILE A 19 -4.50 1.41 9.17
C ILE A 19 -5.58 1.16 10.23
N ARG A 20 -6.45 2.14 10.52
CA ARG A 20 -7.57 1.97 11.46
C ARG A 20 -8.50 0.83 11.04
N LEU A 21 -8.85 0.78 9.76
CA LEU A 21 -9.69 -0.28 9.19
C LEU A 21 -9.03 -1.66 9.27
N PHE A 22 -7.72 -1.72 9.02
CA PHE A 22 -6.93 -2.93 9.17
C PHE A 22 -6.96 -3.43 10.62
N LEU A 23 -6.55 -2.59 11.57
CA LEU A 23 -6.36 -2.98 12.98
C LEU A 23 -7.67 -3.22 13.71
N SER A 24 -8.64 -2.30 13.57
CA SER A 24 -9.84 -2.29 14.40
C SER A 24 -10.96 -3.17 13.84
N HIS A 25 -10.98 -3.39 12.53
CA HIS A 25 -12.12 -3.99 11.85
C HIS A 25 -11.77 -5.19 10.97
N LYS A 26 -10.47 -5.50 10.79
CA LYS A 26 -10.01 -6.49 9.80
C LYS A 26 -10.62 -6.24 8.41
N ALA A 27 -10.89 -4.96 8.11
CA ALA A 27 -11.54 -4.53 6.89
C ALA A 27 -10.50 -4.34 5.79
N TYR A 28 -9.91 -5.45 5.34
CA TYR A 28 -8.74 -5.44 4.47
C TYR A 28 -9.02 -4.87 3.07
N ILE A 29 -10.19 -5.14 2.50
CA ILE A 29 -10.58 -4.62 1.17
C ILE A 29 -10.55 -3.07 1.13
N PRO A 30 -11.30 -2.35 1.99
CA PRO A 30 -11.24 -0.89 1.99
C PRO A 30 -9.86 -0.37 2.44
N ALA A 31 -9.15 -1.09 3.32
CA ALA A 31 -7.77 -0.73 3.69
C ALA A 31 -6.83 -0.74 2.46
N ILE A 32 -6.87 -1.79 1.63
CA ILE A 32 -6.07 -1.88 0.39
C ILE A 32 -6.39 -0.70 -0.53
N THR A 33 -7.67 -0.37 -0.71
CA THR A 33 -8.09 0.74 -1.59
C THR A 33 -7.52 2.07 -1.13
N LEU A 34 -7.66 2.40 0.16
CA LEU A 34 -7.18 3.67 0.71
C LEU A 34 -5.65 3.75 0.72
N ALA A 35 -4.95 2.70 1.17
CA ALA A 35 -3.49 2.66 1.13
C ALA A 35 -2.95 2.70 -0.30
N GLY A 36 -3.61 2.03 -1.24
CA GLY A 36 -3.27 2.07 -2.66
C GLY A 36 -3.42 3.46 -3.28
N ALA A 37 -4.44 4.22 -2.88
CA ALA A 37 -4.61 5.60 -3.31
C ALA A 37 -3.55 6.52 -2.69
N ALA A 38 -3.25 6.37 -1.39
CA ALA A 38 -2.18 7.08 -0.72
C ALA A 38 -0.81 6.79 -1.37
N GLU A 39 -0.52 5.52 -1.66
CA GLU A 39 0.70 5.07 -2.34
C GLU A 39 0.91 5.72 -3.71
N GLU A 40 -0.16 5.78 -4.53
CA GLU A 40 -0.12 6.44 -5.84
C GLU A 40 0.16 7.95 -5.72
N ILE A 41 -0.49 8.64 -4.77
CA ILE A 41 -0.29 10.07 -4.54
C ILE A 41 1.14 10.36 -4.06
N LEU A 42 1.61 9.65 -3.03
CA LEU A 42 2.94 9.87 -2.46
C LEU A 42 4.04 9.48 -3.45
N GLY A 43 3.90 8.34 -4.13
CA GLY A 43 4.86 7.86 -5.12
C GLY A 43 4.98 8.77 -6.35
N ALA A 44 3.90 9.44 -6.76
CA ALA A 44 3.95 10.44 -7.82
C ALA A 44 4.77 11.67 -7.41
N ASN A 45 4.76 12.06 -6.13
CA ASN A 45 5.49 13.22 -5.62
C ASN A 45 6.98 12.93 -5.39
N LEU A 46 7.36 11.68 -5.07
CA LEU A 46 8.77 11.30 -4.92
C LEU A 46 9.59 11.51 -6.20
N ARG A 47 8.96 11.31 -7.37
CA ARG A 47 9.59 11.57 -8.67
C ARG A 47 9.98 13.04 -8.87
N ASN A 48 9.36 13.96 -8.13
CA ASN A 48 9.67 15.38 -8.21
C ASN A 48 10.87 15.78 -7.34
N ILE A 49 11.34 14.88 -6.46
CA ILE A 49 12.48 15.11 -5.55
C ILE A 49 13.60 14.09 -5.77
N ASP A 50 13.70 13.54 -6.98
CA ASP A 50 14.70 12.52 -7.39
C ASP A 50 14.76 11.29 -6.47
N SER A 51 13.63 10.95 -5.83
CA SER A 51 13.50 9.78 -4.96
C SER A 51 12.64 8.71 -5.63
N GLU A 52 13.01 7.44 -5.41
CA GLU A 52 12.34 6.31 -6.06
C GLU A 52 11.19 5.76 -5.19
N PRO A 53 9.99 5.57 -5.77
CA PRO A 53 8.86 4.98 -5.04
C PRO A 53 9.14 3.55 -4.58
N ALA A 54 8.67 3.21 -3.38
CA ALA A 54 8.80 1.88 -2.76
C ALA A 54 8.30 0.74 -3.67
N PHE A 55 7.28 0.99 -4.49
CA PHE A 55 6.82 0.02 -5.48
C PHE A 55 7.93 -0.46 -6.42
N ILE A 56 8.81 0.44 -6.87
CA ILE A 56 9.87 0.09 -7.81
C ILE A 56 10.90 -0.81 -7.14
N GLU A 57 11.24 -0.54 -5.88
CA GLU A 57 12.15 -1.34 -5.08
C GLU A 57 11.59 -2.73 -4.82
N VAL A 58 10.34 -2.84 -4.36
CA VAL A 58 9.66 -4.12 -4.12
C VAL A 58 9.56 -4.93 -5.43
N ARG A 59 9.29 -4.26 -6.55
CA ARG A 59 9.22 -4.90 -7.87
C ARG A 59 10.57 -5.48 -8.30
N ARG A 60 11.68 -4.77 -8.06
CA ARG A 60 13.03 -5.30 -8.34
C ARG A 60 13.34 -6.49 -7.45
N ALA A 61 13.12 -6.36 -6.15
CA ALA A 61 13.36 -7.45 -5.19
C ALA A 61 12.59 -8.73 -5.55
N LEU A 62 11.31 -8.61 -5.92
CA LEU A 62 10.50 -9.76 -6.34
C LEU A 62 11.00 -10.36 -7.66
N SER A 63 11.34 -9.53 -8.63
CA SER A 63 11.92 -9.98 -9.91
C SER A 63 13.20 -10.78 -9.70
N ASP A 64 14.11 -10.29 -8.86
CA ASP A 64 15.36 -10.95 -8.53
C ASP A 64 15.14 -12.26 -7.74
N GLN A 65 14.24 -12.25 -6.75
CA GLN A 65 13.97 -13.41 -5.90
C GLN A 65 13.24 -14.54 -6.66
N ALA A 66 12.27 -14.21 -7.50
CA ALA A 66 11.44 -15.18 -8.21
C ALA A 66 11.99 -15.55 -9.60
N GLY A 67 12.98 -14.80 -10.11
CA GLY A 67 13.53 -15.01 -11.45
C GLY A 67 12.55 -14.66 -12.58
N ILE A 68 11.61 -13.74 -12.31
CA ILE A 68 10.59 -13.27 -13.26
C ILE A 68 10.93 -11.89 -13.78
N ASP A 69 10.34 -11.47 -14.89
CA ASP A 69 10.57 -10.13 -15.42
C ASP A 69 9.89 -9.02 -14.57
N LEU A 70 10.40 -7.79 -14.67
CA LEU A 70 9.90 -6.66 -13.88
C LEU A 70 8.42 -6.33 -14.14
N ASN A 71 7.90 -6.57 -15.34
CA ASN A 71 6.50 -6.32 -15.65
C ASN A 71 5.61 -7.40 -15.04
N GLU A 72 6.04 -8.65 -15.05
CA GLU A 72 5.37 -9.74 -14.32
C GLU A 72 5.33 -9.47 -12.82
N ALA A 73 6.47 -9.19 -12.19
CA ALA A 73 6.54 -8.80 -10.78
C ALA A 73 5.63 -7.60 -10.47
N GLY A 74 5.62 -6.59 -11.35
CA GLY A 74 4.78 -5.40 -11.18
C GLY A 74 3.28 -5.69 -11.31
N ARG A 75 2.88 -6.68 -12.11
CA ARG A 75 1.49 -7.13 -12.22
C ARG A 75 1.06 -7.87 -10.97
N ASP A 76 1.88 -8.79 -10.48
CA ASP A 76 1.58 -9.60 -9.29
C ASP A 76 1.39 -8.73 -8.05
N ILE A 77 2.32 -7.81 -7.81
CA ILE A 77 2.27 -6.85 -6.69
C ILE A 77 1.02 -5.95 -6.76
N ASN A 78 0.53 -5.64 -7.96
CA ASN A 78 -0.63 -4.75 -8.12
C ASN A 78 -1.96 -5.47 -8.34
N ALA A 79 -1.96 -6.80 -8.48
CA ALA A 79 -3.15 -7.56 -8.83
C ALA A 79 -4.30 -7.36 -7.84
N PRO A 80 -4.10 -7.42 -6.50
CA PRO A 80 -5.20 -7.23 -5.54
C PRO A 80 -5.85 -5.85 -5.66
N LYS A 81 -5.08 -4.76 -5.61
CA LYS A 81 -5.61 -3.39 -5.78
C LYS A 81 -6.31 -3.20 -7.11
N ASN A 82 -5.69 -3.68 -8.20
CA ASN A 82 -6.23 -3.49 -9.54
C ASN A 82 -7.58 -4.19 -9.72
N TRP A 83 -7.75 -5.38 -9.14
CA TRP A 83 -9.04 -6.02 -9.14
C TRP A 83 -10.02 -5.22 -8.28
N LEU A 84 -9.70 -4.88 -7.03
CA LEU A 84 -10.61 -4.12 -6.17
C LEU A 84 -11.11 -2.79 -6.77
N LYS A 85 -10.34 -2.15 -7.67
CA LYS A 85 -10.74 -0.89 -8.34
C LYS A 85 -11.37 -1.05 -9.72
N HIS A 86 -11.05 -2.11 -10.48
CA HIS A 86 -11.44 -2.22 -11.88
C HIS A 86 -12.44 -3.36 -12.11
N TRP A 87 -13.67 -3.02 -12.49
CA TRP A 87 -14.65 -3.99 -12.97
C TRP A 87 -14.37 -4.39 -14.43
N THR A 88 -13.31 -5.17 -14.63
CA THR A 88 -12.91 -5.66 -15.95
C THR A 88 -13.97 -6.65 -16.47
N ASN A 89 -14.34 -6.55 -17.76
CA ASN A 89 -15.33 -7.41 -18.44
C ASN A 89 -16.78 -7.38 -17.92
N LYS A 90 -17.13 -6.53 -16.92
CA LYS A 90 -18.52 -6.30 -16.45
C LYS A 90 -19.32 -7.58 -16.13
N LYS A 91 -18.64 -8.65 -15.72
CA LYS A 91 -19.26 -9.90 -15.26
C LYS A 91 -19.14 -9.97 -13.75
N ASP A 92 -20.25 -10.22 -13.08
CA ASP A 92 -20.34 -10.32 -11.62
C ASP A 92 -19.75 -11.64 -11.09
N SER A 93 -19.63 -12.66 -11.95
CA SER A 93 -19.13 -13.99 -11.61
C SER A 93 -17.59 -14.08 -11.53
N LEU A 94 -16.88 -12.95 -11.59
CA LEU A 94 -15.41 -12.95 -11.49
C LEU A 94 -15.02 -12.94 -10.01
N GLU A 95 -14.22 -13.91 -9.60
CA GLU A 95 -13.72 -14.03 -8.23
C GLU A 95 -12.18 -13.96 -8.22
N ILE A 96 -11.61 -13.56 -7.09
CA ILE A 96 -10.17 -13.69 -6.83
C ILE A 96 -9.94 -14.45 -5.55
N SER A 97 -8.98 -15.37 -5.61
CA SER A 97 -8.36 -15.96 -4.43
C SER A 97 -7.05 -15.21 -4.18
N ALA A 98 -7.01 -14.38 -3.14
CA ALA A 98 -5.81 -13.66 -2.73
C ALA A 98 -5.74 -13.55 -1.20
N ASP A 99 -4.53 -13.52 -0.67
CA ASP A 99 -4.30 -13.16 0.73
C ASP A 99 -4.46 -11.63 0.88
N ILE A 100 -5.68 -11.22 1.20
CA ILE A 100 -6.06 -9.82 1.34
C ILE A 100 -5.42 -9.15 2.56
N GLU A 101 -5.03 -9.91 3.59
CA GLU A 101 -4.34 -9.35 4.75
C GLU A 101 -2.90 -8.99 4.38
N SER A 102 -2.17 -9.92 3.76
CA SER A 102 -0.81 -9.66 3.27
C SER A 102 -0.78 -8.56 2.21
N ALA A 103 -1.79 -8.52 1.33
CA ALA A 103 -1.93 -7.42 0.37
C ALA A 103 -2.13 -6.06 1.07
N ALA A 104 -2.97 -6.00 2.10
CA ALA A 104 -3.18 -4.77 2.88
C ALA A 104 -1.88 -4.31 3.57
N ILE A 105 -1.15 -5.24 4.20
CA ILE A 105 0.16 -4.96 4.82
C ILE A 105 1.12 -4.37 3.78
N GLN A 106 1.23 -5.00 2.61
CA GLN A 106 2.14 -4.55 1.55
C GLN A 106 1.82 -3.13 1.09
N TYR A 107 0.54 -2.79 0.92
CA TYR A 107 0.14 -1.44 0.51
C TYR A 107 0.37 -0.39 1.60
N ILE A 108 0.08 -0.71 2.86
CA ILE A 108 0.36 0.19 3.99
C ILE A 108 1.86 0.48 4.08
N ILE A 109 2.71 -0.56 4.09
CA ILE A 109 4.17 -0.40 4.19
C ILE A 109 4.75 0.38 3.01
N ARG A 110 4.27 0.16 1.78
CA ARG A 110 4.71 0.92 0.60
C ARG A 110 4.32 2.39 0.69
N ALA A 111 3.12 2.69 1.17
CA ALA A 111 2.65 4.05 1.32
C ALA A 111 3.43 4.79 2.43
N GLU A 112 3.64 4.15 3.59
CA GLU A 112 4.46 4.69 4.69
C GLU A 112 5.91 4.90 4.27
N THR A 113 6.52 3.94 3.57
CA THR A 113 7.86 4.10 3.02
C THR A 113 7.92 5.30 2.07
N ASN A 114 6.88 5.52 1.26
CA ASN A 114 6.85 6.68 0.37
C ASN A 114 6.71 8.00 1.14
N LEU A 115 5.91 8.04 2.22
CA LEU A 115 5.78 9.22 3.08
C LEU A 115 7.10 9.53 3.77
N PHE A 116 7.74 8.51 4.36
CA PHE A 116 9.05 8.64 4.98
C PHE A 116 10.10 9.16 4.00
N LYS A 117 10.12 8.66 2.76
CA LYS A 117 11.03 9.18 1.71
C LYS A 117 10.70 10.61 1.28
N PHE A 118 9.46 11.05 1.44
CA PHE A 118 9.02 12.38 1.00
C PHE A 118 9.47 13.46 1.99
N ASP A 119 9.28 13.25 3.29
CA ASP A 119 9.57 14.28 4.31
C ASP A 119 10.10 13.72 5.65
N ASN A 120 10.45 12.44 5.73
CA ASN A 120 10.87 11.73 6.94
C ASN A 120 9.78 11.63 8.03
N SER A 121 8.50 11.81 7.68
CA SER A 121 7.38 11.55 8.56
C SER A 121 6.78 10.16 8.35
N VAL A 122 5.92 9.77 9.28
CA VAL A 122 5.03 8.59 9.22
C VAL A 122 3.64 9.04 9.65
N THR A 123 2.61 8.26 9.32
CA THR A 123 1.25 8.60 9.77
C THR A 123 1.06 8.39 11.27
N ASN A 124 -0.02 8.92 11.83
CA ASN A 124 -0.29 8.86 13.26
C ASN A 124 -0.56 7.43 13.75
N GLU A 125 -1.17 6.62 12.89
CA GLU A 125 -1.55 5.24 13.21
C GLU A 125 -0.43 4.24 12.93
N PHE A 126 0.63 4.65 12.24
CA PHE A 126 1.76 3.77 11.91
C PHE A 126 2.42 3.09 13.12
N PRO A 127 2.68 3.77 14.26
CA PRO A 127 3.24 3.11 15.44
C PRO A 127 2.41 1.93 15.94
N ALA A 128 1.08 2.07 15.99
CA ALA A 128 0.19 0.99 16.40
C ALA A 128 0.19 -0.18 15.39
N PHE A 129 0.29 0.14 14.09
CA PHE A 129 0.45 -0.87 13.05
C PHE A 129 1.79 -1.60 13.14
N TRP A 130 2.87 -0.88 13.43
CA TRP A 130 4.20 -1.45 13.60
C TRP A 130 4.29 -2.38 14.82
N ASP A 131 3.69 -1.98 15.94
CA ASP A 131 3.57 -2.82 17.13
C ASP A 131 2.78 -4.10 16.82
N TRP A 132 1.68 -3.97 16.06
CA TRP A 132 0.91 -5.12 15.60
C TRP A 132 1.75 -6.06 14.72
N LEU A 133 2.48 -5.54 13.73
CA LEU A 133 3.35 -6.36 12.89
C LEU A 133 4.42 -7.09 13.71
N SER A 134 5.01 -6.41 14.70
CA SER A 134 6.05 -6.98 15.57
C SER A 134 5.54 -8.17 16.37
N VAL A 135 4.25 -8.17 16.74
CA VAL A 135 3.64 -9.25 17.52
C VAL A 135 3.11 -10.37 16.63
N TYR A 136 2.43 -10.03 15.54
CA TYR A 136 1.64 -10.99 14.75
C TYR A 136 2.30 -11.43 13.43
N LYS A 137 3.30 -10.68 12.96
CA LYS A 137 4.06 -10.93 11.72
C LYS A 137 5.57 -10.69 11.92
N PRO A 138 6.20 -11.22 12.99
CA PRO A 138 7.62 -10.96 13.29
C PRO A 138 8.57 -11.37 12.16
N GLU A 139 8.17 -12.35 11.33
CA GLU A 139 8.88 -12.79 10.13
C GLU A 139 9.02 -11.71 9.06
N LEU A 140 8.16 -10.68 9.07
CA LEU A 140 8.21 -9.57 8.12
C LEU A 140 9.14 -8.43 8.55
N ILE A 141 9.58 -8.41 9.81
CA ILE A 141 10.45 -7.36 10.37
C ILE A 141 11.89 -7.85 10.54
N SER A 142 12.08 -9.16 10.69
CA SER A 142 13.37 -9.77 11.00
C SER A 142 14.07 -10.22 9.71
N SER A 143 14.69 -9.28 8.99
CA SER A 143 15.58 -9.55 7.85
C SER A 143 16.87 -8.77 7.94
#